data_AF-A0A7X7LGU5-F1
#
_entry.id   AF-A0A7X7LGU5-F1
#
_cell.length_a   1.000
_cell.length_b   1.000
_cell.length_c   1.000
_cell.angle_alpha   90.00
_cell.angle_beta   90.00
_cell.angle_gamma   90.00
#
_symmetry.space_group_name_H-M   'P 1'
#
loop_
_entity.id
_entity.type
_entity.pdbx_description
1 polymer ?
#
loop_
_entity_poly.entity_id
_entity_poly.type
_entity_poly.pdbx_seq_one_letter_code
_entity_poly.pdbx_strand_id
1 'polypeptide(L)'
;PLAIMSGNLVSAMRTGAVAGVGAKHLARKGSEIVGLIGGGVINKACLRAIVSAVPNIKKCLLFELIPERAKAFVQDLEEELKIQIECTSTEKEVLKQSDIVSYASAGAKKPVICEDLLKEGVLVTVTAGVEMSDSFLLNSKIVVDNIKMHLAYLHEKDEHPDGYKRVLNLPSGPLLKLIVEEKICSSEISNLGDVISKKEIGRDNEKEKIIFFSGGMPTYDLAWAFTVFDKARKMGLGKDLVVWNEPQWF
;
A
#
# COMPACT_ATOMS: atom_id res chain seq x y z
N PRO A 1 -0.15 -19.94 -23.56
CA PRO A 1 0.31 -18.93 -22.56
C PRO A 1 1.34 -18.01 -23.24
N LEU A 2 1.34 -16.70 -22.97
CA LEU A 2 2.27 -15.76 -23.62
C LEU A 2 3.60 -15.63 -22.88
N ALA A 3 3.61 -15.78 -21.56
CA ALA A 3 4.81 -15.61 -20.74
C ALA A 3 4.70 -16.38 -19.41
N ILE A 4 5.86 -16.74 -18.85
CA ILE A 4 6.04 -17.15 -17.46
C ILE A 4 7.10 -16.22 -16.86
N MET A 5 6.81 -15.61 -15.72
CA MET A 5 7.71 -14.63 -15.10
C MET A 5 7.69 -14.71 -13.58
N SER A 6 8.77 -14.22 -12.94
CA SER A 6 8.85 -14.12 -11.48
C SER A 6 7.84 -13.11 -10.94
N GLY A 7 6.92 -13.59 -10.09
CA GLY A 7 5.84 -12.77 -9.54
C GLY A 7 6.27 -11.84 -8.40
N ASN A 8 7.34 -12.16 -7.67
CA ASN A 8 7.69 -11.44 -6.44
C ASN A 8 8.04 -9.97 -6.71
N LEU A 9 8.86 -9.71 -7.74
CA LEU A 9 9.24 -8.33 -8.10
C LEU A 9 8.06 -7.57 -8.71
N VAL A 10 7.28 -8.22 -9.57
CA VAL A 10 6.06 -7.65 -10.17
C VAL A 10 5.08 -7.22 -9.07
N SER A 11 4.80 -8.12 -8.12
CA SER A 11 3.92 -7.92 -6.98
C SER A 11 4.41 -6.80 -6.06
N ALA A 12 5.70 -6.78 -5.72
CA ALA A 12 6.27 -5.71 -4.89
C ALA A 12 6.15 -4.33 -5.57
N MET A 13 6.54 -4.23 -6.84
CA MET A 13 6.52 -2.97 -7.59
C MET A 13 5.11 -2.46 -7.82
N ARG A 14 4.15 -3.33 -8.19
CA ARG A 14 2.75 -2.90 -8.34
C ARG A 14 2.13 -2.48 -7.01
N THR A 15 2.48 -3.14 -5.91
CA THR A 15 1.97 -2.79 -4.57
C THR A 15 2.45 -1.40 -4.17
N GLY A 16 3.75 -1.13 -4.34
CA GLY A 16 4.32 0.19 -4.14
C GLY A 16 3.71 1.24 -5.07
N ALA A 17 3.54 0.92 -6.35
CA ALA A 17 2.94 1.82 -7.34
C ALA A 17 1.51 2.25 -6.96
N VAL A 18 0.68 1.33 -6.46
CA VAL A 18 -0.68 1.67 -5.98
C VAL A 18 -0.61 2.63 -4.80
N ALA A 19 0.30 2.44 -3.85
CA ALA A 19 0.51 3.39 -2.75
C ALA A 19 0.98 4.77 -3.27
N GLY A 20 1.89 4.80 -4.24
CA GLY A 20 2.35 6.04 -4.88
C GLY A 20 1.23 6.77 -5.64
N VAL A 21 0.39 6.05 -6.39
CA VAL A 21 -0.79 6.63 -7.06
C VAL A 21 -1.79 7.14 -6.03
N GLY A 22 -2.04 6.39 -4.95
CA GLY A 22 -2.83 6.87 -3.81
C GLY A 22 -2.28 8.19 -3.26
N ALA A 23 -0.97 8.24 -2.99
CA ALA A 23 -0.30 9.45 -2.52
C ALA A 23 -0.43 10.63 -3.51
N LYS A 24 -0.29 10.40 -4.82
CA LYS A 24 -0.48 11.43 -5.86
C LYS A 24 -1.81 12.18 -5.73
N HIS A 25 -2.88 11.45 -5.40
CA HIS A 25 -4.24 11.97 -5.41
C HIS A 25 -4.78 12.34 -4.01
N LEU A 26 -4.19 11.79 -2.95
CA LEU A 26 -4.71 11.88 -1.58
C LEU A 26 -3.74 12.56 -0.61
N ALA A 27 -2.45 12.65 -0.93
CA ALA A 27 -1.50 13.35 -0.07
C ALA A 27 -1.77 14.85 -0.08
N ARG A 28 -1.43 15.50 1.03
CA ARG A 28 -1.44 16.95 1.14
C ARG A 28 -0.42 17.54 0.16
N LYS A 29 -0.74 18.63 -0.54
CA LYS A 29 0.16 19.17 -1.59
C LYS A 29 1.54 19.55 -1.04
N GLY A 30 1.60 20.01 0.21
CA GLY A 30 2.83 20.34 0.92
C GLY A 30 3.38 19.20 1.79
N SER A 31 3.13 17.94 1.46
CA SER A 31 3.76 16.80 2.14
C SER A 31 5.26 16.76 1.83
N GLU A 32 6.10 16.73 2.87
CA GLU A 32 7.56 16.71 2.77
C GLU A 32 8.19 15.49 3.45
N ILE A 33 7.48 14.88 4.41
CA ILE A 33 7.99 13.75 5.20
C ILE A 33 7.13 12.51 4.97
N VAL A 34 7.76 11.44 4.53
CA VAL A 34 7.16 10.09 4.47
C VAL A 34 7.69 9.23 5.61
N GLY A 35 6.79 8.57 6.32
CA GLY A 35 7.08 7.66 7.41
C GLY A 35 6.82 6.22 7.00
N LEU A 36 7.75 5.33 7.27
CA LEU A 36 7.65 3.91 6.95
C LEU A 36 7.74 3.10 8.24
N ILE A 37 6.76 2.23 8.45
CA ILE A 37 6.81 1.23 9.52
C ILE A 37 7.08 -0.13 8.87
N GLY A 38 8.32 -0.61 9.03
CA GLY A 38 8.91 -1.78 8.38
C GLY A 38 9.78 -1.43 7.17
N GLY A 39 11.00 -1.96 7.11
CA GLY A 39 12.01 -1.77 6.05
C GLY A 39 12.02 -2.90 5.01
N GLY A 40 10.88 -3.58 4.81
CA GLY A 40 10.74 -4.69 3.87
C GLY A 40 10.64 -4.25 2.40
N VAL A 41 10.63 -5.24 1.49
CA VAL A 41 10.57 -5.02 0.03
C VAL A 41 9.37 -4.18 -0.42
N ILE A 42 8.23 -4.31 0.26
CA ILE A 42 7.03 -3.53 -0.06
C ILE A 42 7.25 -2.05 0.26
N ASN A 43 7.75 -1.70 1.46
CA ASN A 43 8.01 -0.31 1.80
C ASN A 43 9.14 0.30 0.98
N LYS A 44 10.12 -0.49 0.51
CA LYS A 44 11.08 -0.02 -0.52
C LYS A 44 10.37 0.40 -1.80
N ALA A 45 9.43 -0.41 -2.29
CA ALA A 45 8.64 -0.09 -3.48
C ALA A 45 7.67 1.09 -3.25
N CYS A 46 7.01 1.15 -2.09
CA CYS A 46 6.16 2.28 -1.71
C CYS A 46 6.96 3.58 -1.67
N LEU A 47 8.14 3.59 -1.05
CA LEU A 47 8.97 4.80 -0.95
C LEU A 47 9.34 5.31 -2.34
N ARG A 48 9.84 4.44 -3.23
CA ARG A 48 10.15 4.80 -4.63
C ARG A 48 8.95 5.44 -5.33
N ALA A 49 7.79 4.81 -5.22
CA ALA A 49 6.57 5.27 -5.89
C ALA A 49 6.03 6.58 -5.29
N ILE A 50 6.06 6.73 -3.95
CA ILE A 50 5.59 7.93 -3.25
C ILE A 50 6.50 9.11 -3.58
N VAL A 51 7.82 8.96 -3.51
CA VAL A 51 8.79 10.02 -3.86
C VAL A 51 8.63 10.43 -5.33
N SER A 52 8.40 9.46 -6.23
CA SER A 52 8.12 9.76 -7.64
C SER A 52 6.79 10.48 -7.86
N ALA A 53 5.79 10.23 -7.02
CA ALA A 53 4.44 10.77 -7.18
C ALA A 53 4.22 12.11 -6.46
N VAL A 54 4.98 12.35 -5.39
CA VAL A 54 4.88 13.53 -4.50
C VAL A 54 6.25 14.22 -4.49
N PRO A 55 6.50 15.17 -5.41
CA PRO A 55 7.84 15.73 -5.65
C PRO A 55 8.38 16.59 -4.50
N ASN A 56 7.54 16.96 -3.53
CA ASN A 56 7.94 17.75 -2.36
C ASN A 56 8.57 16.92 -1.23
N ILE A 57 8.56 15.58 -1.34
CA ILE A 57 9.15 14.71 -0.33
C ILE A 57 10.67 14.94 -0.27
N LYS A 58 11.17 15.23 0.93
CA LYS A 58 12.58 15.52 1.22
C LYS A 58 13.18 14.55 2.23
N LYS A 59 12.33 13.92 3.04
CA LYS A 59 12.77 13.08 4.16
C LYS A 59 11.91 11.83 4.30
N CYS A 60 12.56 10.70 4.57
CA CYS A 60 11.95 9.45 4.98
C CYS A 60 12.31 9.16 6.45
N LEU A 61 11.32 8.85 7.27
CA LEU A 61 11.50 8.31 8.63
C LEU A 61 11.21 6.81 8.60
N LEU A 62 12.18 5.98 8.96
CA LEU A 62 12.04 4.52 8.95
C LEU A 62 12.06 3.98 10.37
N PHE A 63 10.99 3.31 10.79
CA PHE A 63 11.05 2.38 11.91
C PHE A 63 11.24 0.95 11.39
N GLU A 64 12.35 0.33 11.76
CA GLU A 64 12.66 -1.07 11.45
C GLU A 64 13.28 -1.73 12.68
N LEU A 65 12.75 -2.90 13.05
CA LEU A 65 13.16 -3.63 14.25
C LEU A 65 14.54 -4.27 14.11
N ILE A 66 14.92 -4.62 12.88
CA ILE A 66 16.17 -5.33 12.58
C ILE A 66 17.22 -4.32 12.07
N PRO A 67 18.23 -3.96 12.87
CA PRO A 67 19.20 -2.91 12.52
C PRO A 67 19.89 -3.12 11.17
N GLU A 68 20.19 -4.36 10.81
CA GLU A 68 20.84 -4.71 9.54
C GLU A 68 19.93 -4.40 8.35
N ARG A 69 18.62 -4.64 8.48
CA ARG A 69 17.63 -4.28 7.45
C ARG A 69 17.48 -2.78 7.32
N ALA A 70 17.50 -2.06 8.44
CA ALA A 70 17.45 -0.60 8.45
C ALA A 70 18.66 -0.01 7.72
N LYS A 71 19.88 -0.50 8.03
CA LYS A 71 21.12 -0.07 7.36
C LYS A 71 21.09 -0.34 5.86
N ALA A 72 20.69 -1.55 5.46
CA ALA A 72 20.57 -1.90 4.03
C ALA A 72 19.50 -1.04 3.32
N PHE A 73 18.40 -0.71 4.01
CA PHE A 73 17.36 0.16 3.45
C PHE A 73 17.89 1.55 3.12
N VAL A 74 18.62 2.18 4.07
CA VAL A 74 19.23 3.50 3.87
C VAL A 74 20.24 3.46 2.71
N GLN A 75 21.15 2.48 2.72
CA GLN A 75 22.16 2.31 1.68
C GLN A 75 21.55 2.14 0.29
N ASP A 76 20.47 1.36 0.16
CA ASP A 76 19.84 1.09 -1.13
C ASP A 76 19.11 2.30 -1.72
N LEU A 77 18.57 3.20 -0.88
CA LEU A 77 17.53 4.14 -1.31
C LEU A 77 17.88 5.62 -1.15
N GLU A 78 18.78 5.98 -0.23
CA GLU A 78 19.11 7.39 0.01
C GLU A 78 19.75 8.04 -1.23
N GLU A 79 20.74 7.37 -1.84
CA GLU A 79 21.39 7.84 -3.07
C GLU A 79 20.46 7.73 -4.29
N GLU A 80 19.69 6.63 -4.40
CA GLU A 80 18.75 6.42 -5.50
C GLU A 80 17.69 7.53 -5.57
N LEU A 81 17.12 7.88 -4.42
CA LEU A 81 15.97 8.77 -4.32
C LEU A 81 16.34 10.22 -4.05
N LYS A 82 17.59 10.49 -3.65
CA LYS A 82 18.09 11.84 -3.32
C LYS A 82 17.24 12.54 -2.24
N ILE A 83 16.82 11.78 -1.23
CA ILE A 83 16.12 12.27 -0.04
C ILE A 83 16.86 11.82 1.21
N GLN A 84 16.73 12.55 2.32
CA GLN A 84 17.30 12.11 3.59
C GLN A 84 16.53 10.90 4.13
N ILE A 85 17.21 9.83 4.56
CA ILE A 85 16.56 8.70 5.22
C ILE A 85 17.09 8.57 6.65
N GLU A 86 16.20 8.70 7.64
CA GLU A 86 16.55 8.60 9.06
C GLU A 86 15.82 7.42 9.72
N CYS A 87 16.57 6.59 10.43
CA CYS A 87 16.00 5.50 11.22
C CYS A 87 15.56 6.02 12.59
N THR A 88 14.29 5.82 12.93
CA THR A 88 13.69 6.23 14.22
C THR A 88 13.74 5.09 15.23
N SER A 89 13.76 5.43 16.53
CA SER A 89 13.81 4.43 17.60
C SER A 89 12.45 3.78 17.86
N THR A 90 11.36 4.47 17.50
CA THR A 90 9.99 4.01 17.76
C THR A 90 9.04 4.33 16.61
N GLU A 91 7.97 3.53 16.47
CA GLU A 91 6.87 3.81 15.54
C GLU A 91 6.21 5.17 15.83
N LYS A 92 6.16 5.56 17.10
CA LYS A 92 5.55 6.83 17.54
C LYS A 92 6.26 8.04 16.94
N GLU A 93 7.58 7.99 16.80
CA GLU A 93 8.36 9.06 16.15
C GLU A 93 8.01 9.20 14.67
N VAL A 94 7.78 8.08 13.98
CA VAL A 94 7.31 8.05 12.58
C VAL A 94 5.93 8.71 12.49
N LEU A 95 4.97 8.26 13.31
CA LEU A 95 3.58 8.74 13.28
C LEU A 95 3.49 10.26 13.54
N LYS A 96 4.26 10.78 14.52
CA LYS A 96 4.25 12.20 14.93
C LYS A 96 4.73 13.19 13.88
N GLN A 97 5.65 12.77 13.03
CA GLN A 97 6.37 13.70 12.14
C GLN A 97 5.94 13.61 10.68
N SER A 98 5.36 12.48 10.28
CA SER A 98 5.12 12.16 8.87
C SER A 98 3.86 12.81 8.32
N ASP A 99 3.94 13.33 7.10
CA ASP A 99 2.77 13.78 6.33
C ASP A 99 2.10 12.62 5.60
N ILE A 100 2.88 11.59 5.25
CA ILE A 100 2.41 10.34 4.65
C ILE A 100 2.98 9.20 5.46
N VAL A 101 2.16 8.26 5.92
CA VAL A 101 2.60 7.05 6.64
C VAL A 101 2.30 5.83 5.79
N SER A 102 3.32 5.02 5.47
CA SER A 102 3.14 3.72 4.83
C SER A 102 3.38 2.58 5.81
N TYR A 103 2.33 1.79 6.02
CA TYR A 103 2.39 0.58 6.83
C TYR A 103 2.43 -0.67 5.94
N ALA A 104 3.58 -1.35 5.97
CA ALA A 104 3.81 -2.59 5.24
C ALA A 104 4.78 -3.52 6.00
N SER A 105 4.29 -4.08 7.11
CA SER A 105 5.05 -5.04 7.92
C SER A 105 4.32 -6.38 8.03
N ALA A 106 5.11 -7.45 8.08
CA ALA A 106 4.64 -8.83 8.28
C ALA A 106 4.94 -9.35 9.70
N GLY A 107 5.26 -8.46 10.64
CA GLY A 107 5.58 -8.82 12.03
C GLY A 107 4.39 -9.47 12.75
N ALA A 108 4.68 -10.37 13.70
CA ALA A 108 3.65 -11.05 14.49
C ALA A 108 2.81 -10.11 15.35
N LYS A 109 3.37 -8.94 15.71
CA LYS A 109 2.65 -7.87 16.41
C LYS A 109 2.26 -6.79 15.41
N LYS A 110 0.96 -6.53 15.29
CA LYS A 110 0.46 -5.39 14.54
C LYS A 110 0.77 -4.12 15.33
N PRO A 111 1.35 -3.09 14.71
CA PRO A 111 1.45 -1.80 15.36
C PRO A 111 0.08 -1.16 15.44
N VAL A 112 -0.07 -0.33 16.47
CA VAL A 112 -1.30 0.42 16.71
C VAL A 112 -1.07 1.83 16.18
N ILE A 113 -1.84 2.22 15.17
CA ILE A 113 -1.86 3.60 14.70
C ILE A 113 -2.78 4.39 15.62
N CYS A 114 -2.16 5.16 16.52
CA CYS A 114 -2.86 6.04 17.46
C CYS A 114 -3.16 7.39 16.80
N GLU A 115 -4.43 7.77 16.75
CA GLU A 115 -4.89 9.03 16.15
C GLU A 115 -4.19 10.28 16.72
N ASP A 116 -3.97 10.32 18.04
CA ASP A 116 -3.36 11.46 18.75
C ASP A 116 -1.89 11.71 18.37
N LEU A 117 -1.26 10.72 17.73
CA LEU A 117 0.10 10.84 17.24
C LEU A 117 0.15 11.36 15.81
N LEU A 118 -0.98 11.48 15.11
CA LEU A 118 -1.00 11.85 13.71
C LEU A 118 -1.19 13.35 13.52
N LYS A 119 -0.48 13.92 12.54
CA LYS A 119 -0.66 15.30 12.10
C LYS A 119 -2.05 15.49 11.48
N GLU A 120 -2.58 16.71 11.57
CA GLU A 120 -3.63 17.14 10.63
C GLU A 120 -3.13 16.98 9.19
N GLY A 121 -4.01 16.59 8.27
CA GLY A 121 -3.67 16.43 6.86
C GLY A 121 -2.92 15.15 6.49
N VAL A 122 -2.67 14.24 7.45
CA VAL A 122 -1.91 13.01 7.18
C VAL A 122 -2.63 12.12 6.16
N LEU A 123 -1.84 11.44 5.33
CA LEU A 123 -2.29 10.27 4.56
C LEU A 123 -1.67 9.00 5.16
N VAL A 124 -2.49 8.04 5.55
CA VAL A 124 -2.03 6.72 6.00
C VAL A 124 -2.34 5.68 4.93
N THR A 125 -1.32 5.10 4.30
CA THR A 125 -1.45 4.03 3.31
C THR A 125 -1.20 2.66 3.95
N VAL A 126 -2.15 1.75 3.82
CA VAL A 126 -2.15 0.45 4.50
C VAL A 126 -2.15 -0.68 3.47
N THR A 127 -1.08 -1.46 3.42
CA THR A 127 -0.94 -2.64 2.53
C THR A 127 -0.82 -3.96 3.29
N ALA A 128 -0.89 -3.93 4.63
CA ALA A 128 -0.80 -5.08 5.52
C ALA A 128 -1.77 -4.93 6.69
N GLY A 129 -2.09 -6.03 7.38
CA GLY A 129 -3.02 -6.01 8.52
C GLY A 129 -2.51 -5.15 9.68
N VAL A 130 -3.32 -4.18 10.11
CA VAL A 130 -2.95 -3.15 11.08
C VAL A 130 -3.98 -3.05 12.21
N GLU A 131 -3.60 -2.46 13.34
CA GLU A 131 -4.54 -2.05 14.37
C GLU A 131 -4.70 -0.52 14.38
N MET A 132 -5.96 -0.07 14.48
CA MET A 132 -6.36 1.33 14.48
C MET A 132 -7.49 1.51 15.50
N SER A 133 -7.60 2.68 16.11
CA SER A 133 -8.78 2.98 16.94
C SER A 133 -10.02 3.14 16.07
N ASP A 134 -11.18 2.72 16.58
CA ASP A 134 -12.47 2.98 15.95
C ASP A 134 -12.65 4.49 15.69
N SER A 135 -12.21 5.35 16.63
CA SER A 135 -12.26 6.82 16.47
C SER A 135 -11.52 7.30 15.22
N PHE A 136 -10.35 6.74 14.94
CA PHE A 136 -9.54 7.18 13.82
C PHE A 136 -10.22 6.87 12.50
N LEU A 137 -10.82 5.68 12.38
CA LEU A 137 -11.58 5.27 11.20
C LEU A 137 -12.83 6.15 11.01
N LEU A 138 -13.57 6.42 12.09
CA LEU A 138 -14.79 7.23 12.05
C LEU A 138 -14.53 8.72 11.75
N ASN A 139 -13.36 9.25 12.13
CA ASN A 139 -12.99 10.65 11.95
C ASN A 139 -12.09 10.91 10.72
N SER A 140 -11.84 9.89 9.89
CA SER A 140 -11.00 10.00 8.71
C SER A 140 -11.79 9.73 7.44
N LYS A 141 -11.36 10.36 6.35
CA LYS A 141 -11.83 9.95 5.02
C LYS A 141 -11.21 8.61 4.66
N ILE A 142 -12.04 7.66 4.25
CA ILE A 142 -11.62 6.31 3.88
C ILE A 142 -11.64 6.18 2.36
N VAL A 143 -10.49 5.81 1.81
CA VAL A 143 -10.34 5.46 0.40
C VAL A 143 -9.82 4.03 0.31
N VAL A 144 -10.32 3.27 -0.65
CA VAL A 144 -9.86 1.90 -0.91
C VAL A 144 -9.52 1.72 -2.39
N ASP A 145 -8.76 0.70 -2.74
CA ASP A 145 -8.53 0.38 -4.16
C ASP A 145 -9.84 -0.05 -4.84
N ASN A 146 -10.61 -0.94 -4.20
CA ASN A 146 -11.94 -1.36 -4.64
C ASN A 146 -12.79 -1.90 -3.47
N ILE A 147 -13.87 -1.20 -3.11
CA ILE A 147 -14.72 -1.59 -1.97
C ILE A 147 -15.38 -2.95 -2.14
N LYS A 148 -15.77 -3.32 -3.37
CA LYS A 148 -16.40 -4.62 -3.62
C LYS A 148 -15.44 -5.77 -3.37
N MET A 149 -14.17 -5.60 -3.72
CA MET A 149 -13.12 -6.59 -3.40
C MET A 149 -12.94 -6.71 -1.89
N HIS A 150 -12.86 -5.58 -1.17
CA HIS A 150 -12.71 -5.60 0.29
C HIS A 150 -13.91 -6.28 0.99
N LEU A 151 -15.14 -6.02 0.54
CA LEU A 151 -16.33 -6.68 1.07
C LEU A 151 -16.32 -8.19 0.80
N ALA A 152 -15.79 -8.62 -0.35
CA ALA A 152 -15.65 -10.04 -0.67
C ALA A 152 -14.72 -10.79 0.31
N TYR A 153 -13.77 -10.10 0.96
CA TYR A 153 -12.95 -10.73 2.01
C TYR A 153 -13.79 -11.21 3.21
N LEU A 154 -14.99 -10.68 3.43
CA LEU A 154 -15.88 -11.20 4.47
C LEU A 154 -16.23 -12.67 4.25
N HIS A 155 -16.17 -13.17 3.00
CA HIS A 155 -16.39 -14.59 2.70
C HIS A 155 -15.22 -15.47 3.16
N GLU A 156 -14.00 -14.92 3.29
CA GLU A 156 -12.85 -15.69 3.81
C GLU A 156 -13.11 -16.20 5.24
N LYS A 157 -14.01 -15.56 6.00
CA LYS A 157 -14.39 -16.03 7.33
C LYS A 157 -15.09 -17.40 7.30
N ASP A 158 -15.75 -17.74 6.20
CA ASP A 158 -16.50 -18.98 6.07
C ASP A 158 -15.64 -20.09 5.44
N GLU A 159 -14.59 -19.72 4.70
CA GLU A 159 -13.71 -20.64 3.98
C GLU A 159 -12.39 -20.95 4.73
N HIS A 160 -12.00 -20.13 5.70
CA HIS A 160 -10.73 -20.27 6.43
C HIS A 160 -10.94 -20.81 7.85
N PRO A 161 -10.08 -21.73 8.36
CA PRO A 161 -10.24 -22.32 9.70
C PRO A 161 -10.18 -21.28 10.84
N ASP A 162 -9.43 -20.18 10.65
CA ASP A 162 -9.37 -19.06 11.61
C ASP A 162 -10.63 -18.16 11.60
N GLY A 163 -11.58 -18.42 10.69
CA GLY A 163 -12.82 -17.68 10.56
C GLY A 163 -12.64 -16.17 10.49
N TYR A 164 -13.41 -15.43 11.29
CA TYR A 164 -13.39 -13.96 11.28
C TYR A 164 -12.01 -13.35 11.65
N LYS A 165 -11.18 -14.07 12.41
CA LYS A 165 -9.82 -13.64 12.74
C LYS A 165 -8.96 -13.46 11.49
N ARG A 166 -9.21 -14.27 10.44
CA ARG A 166 -8.54 -14.12 9.14
C ARG A 166 -8.83 -12.76 8.51
N VAL A 167 -10.10 -12.36 8.49
CA VAL A 167 -10.55 -11.06 7.96
C VAL A 167 -9.91 -9.89 8.70
N LEU A 168 -9.85 -9.97 10.04
CA LEU A 168 -9.22 -8.93 10.87
C LEU A 168 -7.71 -8.78 10.64
N ASN A 169 -7.06 -9.78 10.04
CA ASN A 169 -5.64 -9.76 9.68
C ASN A 169 -5.35 -9.23 8.27
N LEU A 170 -6.38 -8.96 7.47
CA LEU A 170 -6.24 -8.33 6.16
C LEU A 170 -6.02 -6.82 6.31
N PRO A 171 -5.49 -6.14 5.27
CA PRO A 171 -5.23 -4.69 5.33
C PRO A 171 -6.43 -3.87 5.79
N SER A 172 -7.63 -4.16 5.28
CA SER A 172 -8.89 -3.50 5.61
C SER A 172 -9.64 -4.14 6.78
N GLY A 173 -9.04 -5.05 7.54
CA GLY A 173 -9.70 -5.77 8.63
C GLY A 173 -10.41 -4.84 9.64
N PRO A 174 -9.75 -3.78 10.15
CA PRO A 174 -10.39 -2.81 11.04
C PRO A 174 -11.60 -2.11 10.42
N LEU A 175 -11.54 -1.76 9.13
CA LEU A 175 -12.65 -1.16 8.40
C LEU A 175 -13.83 -2.14 8.25
N LEU A 176 -13.55 -3.38 7.83
CA LEU A 176 -14.57 -4.41 7.64
C LEU A 176 -15.30 -4.73 8.95
N LYS A 177 -14.59 -4.71 10.09
CA LYS A 177 -15.20 -4.82 11.42
C LYS A 177 -16.27 -3.75 11.63
N LEU A 178 -15.96 -2.48 11.36
CA LEU A 178 -16.91 -1.37 11.56
C LEU A 178 -18.08 -1.39 10.58
N ILE A 179 -17.88 -1.93 9.37
CA ILE A 179 -18.97 -2.14 8.41
C ILE A 179 -19.94 -3.23 8.92
N VAL A 180 -19.42 -4.36 9.42
CA VAL A 180 -20.23 -5.44 9.98
C VAL A 180 -20.96 -5.00 11.25
N GLU A 181 -20.34 -4.14 12.06
CA GLU A 181 -20.96 -3.50 13.24
C GLU A 181 -21.90 -2.35 12.87
N GLU A 182 -22.15 -2.10 11.59
CA GLU A 182 -23.03 -1.04 11.06
C GLU A 182 -22.65 0.38 11.51
N LYS A 183 -21.39 0.59 11.91
CA LYS A 183 -20.85 1.90 12.32
C LYS A 183 -20.35 2.73 11.15
N ILE A 184 -20.01 2.10 10.01
CA ILE A 184 -19.61 2.75 8.76
C ILE A 184 -20.43 2.15 7.63
N CYS A 185 -21.05 2.98 6.80
CA CYS A 185 -21.74 2.50 5.62
C CYS A 185 -20.77 2.36 4.45
N SER A 186 -20.81 1.22 3.75
CA SER A 186 -19.90 0.99 2.60
C SER A 186 -20.03 2.01 1.47
N SER A 187 -21.17 2.71 1.37
CA SER A 187 -21.39 3.79 0.40
C SER A 187 -20.67 5.10 0.75
N GLU A 188 -20.15 5.23 1.97
CA GLU A 188 -19.36 6.40 2.41
C GLU A 188 -17.88 6.26 2.05
N ILE A 189 -17.48 5.09 1.51
CA ILE A 189 -16.10 4.75 1.20
C ILE A 189 -15.82 5.00 -0.28
N SER A 190 -14.82 5.85 -0.54
CA SER A 190 -14.40 6.17 -1.91
C SER A 190 -13.51 5.09 -2.52
N ASN A 191 -13.69 4.79 -3.81
CA ASN A 191 -12.71 4.01 -4.56
C ASN A 191 -11.63 4.92 -5.17
N LEU A 192 -10.38 4.48 -5.12
CA LEU A 192 -9.27 5.20 -5.74
C LEU A 192 -9.49 5.40 -7.25
N GLY A 193 -10.11 4.43 -7.94
CA GLY A 193 -10.45 4.56 -9.35
C GLY A 193 -11.45 5.69 -9.65
N ASP A 194 -12.43 5.91 -8.77
CA ASP A 194 -13.41 6.99 -8.90
C ASP A 194 -12.77 8.36 -8.60
N VAL A 195 -11.84 8.41 -7.64
CA VAL A 195 -11.00 9.60 -7.38
C VAL A 195 -10.11 9.94 -8.59
N ILE A 196 -9.42 8.94 -9.17
CA ILE A 196 -8.55 9.15 -10.34
C ILE A 196 -9.35 9.64 -11.54
N SER A 197 -10.54 9.08 -11.75
CA SER A 197 -11.44 9.48 -12.85
C SER A 197 -12.25 10.74 -12.57
N LYS A 198 -12.01 11.41 -11.43
CA LYS A 198 -12.68 12.65 -10.99
C LYS A 198 -14.19 12.53 -10.80
N LYS A 199 -14.70 11.32 -10.59
CA LYS A 199 -16.11 11.10 -10.21
C LYS A 199 -16.33 11.42 -8.74
N GLU A 200 -15.29 11.25 -7.93
CA GLU A 200 -15.26 11.62 -6.51
C GLU A 200 -14.06 12.52 -6.22
N ILE A 201 -14.19 13.37 -5.21
CA ILE A 201 -13.11 14.21 -4.73
C ILE A 201 -12.18 13.34 -3.88
N GLY A 202 -10.87 13.38 -4.17
CA GLY A 202 -9.84 12.72 -3.36
C GLY A 202 -9.63 13.45 -2.04
N ARG A 203 -8.61 14.30 -1.95
CA ARG A 203 -8.48 15.24 -0.84
C ARG A 203 -9.32 16.49 -1.05
N ASP A 204 -10.16 16.84 -0.07
CA ASP A 204 -11.02 18.03 -0.09
C ASP A 204 -10.39 19.23 0.65
N ASN A 205 -9.66 18.98 1.75
CA ASN A 205 -8.96 20.04 2.49
C ASN A 205 -7.59 19.62 3.06
N GLU A 206 -6.80 20.60 3.52
CA GLU A 206 -5.43 20.37 4.00
C GLU A 206 -5.38 19.72 5.40
N LYS A 207 -6.48 19.71 6.15
CA LYS A 207 -6.53 19.21 7.55
C LYS A 207 -7.07 17.80 7.68
N GLU A 208 -7.88 17.34 6.72
CA GLU A 208 -8.50 16.03 6.80
C GLU A 208 -7.45 14.92 6.85
N LYS A 209 -7.71 13.92 7.69
CA LYS A 209 -6.92 12.70 7.75
C LYS A 209 -7.52 11.72 6.74
N ILE A 210 -6.67 11.10 5.94
CA ILE A 210 -7.10 10.10 4.94
C ILE A 210 -6.45 8.77 5.26
N ILE A 211 -7.24 7.71 5.26
CA ILE A 211 -6.76 6.32 5.32
C ILE A 211 -7.00 5.70 3.95
N PHE A 212 -5.94 5.24 3.31
CA PHE A 212 -5.98 4.51 2.05
C PHE A 212 -5.65 3.04 2.28
N PHE A 213 -6.65 2.16 2.19
CA PHE A 213 -6.44 0.72 2.22
C PHE A 213 -6.22 0.17 0.81
N SER A 214 -5.14 -0.59 0.64
CA SER A 214 -4.84 -1.30 -0.60
C SER A 214 -4.81 -2.79 -0.33
N GLY A 215 -5.87 -3.51 -0.72
CA GLY A 215 -5.93 -4.97 -0.64
C GLY A 215 -5.14 -5.67 -1.74
N GLY A 216 -4.97 -4.99 -2.89
CA GLY A 216 -4.28 -5.51 -4.06
C GLY A 216 -5.21 -6.29 -4.99
N MET A 217 -5.35 -5.81 -6.22
CA MET A 217 -6.17 -6.46 -7.25
C MET A 217 -5.31 -7.27 -8.24
N PRO A 218 -5.77 -8.46 -8.69
CA PRO A 218 -5.10 -9.22 -9.74
C PRO A 218 -4.93 -8.44 -11.06
N THR A 219 -5.80 -7.47 -11.32
CA THR A 219 -5.70 -6.57 -12.48
C THR A 219 -4.42 -5.74 -12.45
N TYR A 220 -3.91 -5.37 -11.27
CA TYR A 220 -2.62 -4.68 -11.12
C TYR A 220 -1.46 -5.59 -11.52
N ASP A 221 -1.49 -6.85 -11.06
CA ASP A 221 -0.48 -7.84 -11.39
C ASP A 221 -0.44 -8.11 -12.90
N LEU A 222 -1.61 -8.35 -13.52
CA LEU A 222 -1.72 -8.61 -14.96
C LEU A 222 -1.30 -7.41 -15.82
N ALA A 223 -1.76 -6.20 -15.49
CA ALA A 223 -1.41 -5.00 -16.25
C ALA A 223 0.11 -4.72 -16.20
N TRP A 224 0.71 -4.86 -15.01
CA TRP A 224 2.15 -4.64 -14.85
C TRP A 224 2.97 -5.76 -15.50
N ALA A 225 2.59 -7.03 -15.30
CA ALA A 225 3.22 -8.17 -15.94
C ALA A 225 3.21 -8.06 -17.48
N PHE A 226 2.08 -7.67 -18.07
CA PHE A 226 1.98 -7.49 -19.52
C PHE A 226 2.88 -6.35 -20.02
N THR A 227 2.95 -5.24 -19.29
CA THR A 227 3.84 -4.11 -19.62
C THR A 227 5.31 -4.53 -19.60
N VAL A 228 5.72 -5.29 -18.57
CA VAL A 228 7.08 -5.84 -18.46
C VAL A 228 7.37 -6.81 -19.60
N PHE A 229 6.43 -7.71 -19.91
CA PHE A 229 6.55 -8.66 -21.02
C PHE A 229 6.72 -7.97 -22.37
N ASP A 230 5.85 -7.00 -22.71
CA ASP A 230 5.93 -6.28 -23.98
C ASP A 230 7.24 -5.50 -24.11
N LYS A 231 7.70 -4.87 -23.01
CA LYS A 231 8.99 -4.19 -22.98
C LYS A 231 10.17 -5.14 -23.15
N ALA A 232 10.17 -6.29 -22.47
CA ALA A 232 11.20 -7.31 -22.61
C ALA A 232 11.27 -7.82 -24.05
N ARG A 233 10.13 -8.11 -24.68
CA ARG A 233 10.07 -8.53 -26.09
C ARG A 233 10.67 -7.49 -27.03
N LYS A 234 10.32 -6.21 -26.87
CA LYS A 234 10.87 -5.10 -27.67
C LYS A 234 12.38 -4.92 -27.49
N MET A 235 12.91 -5.27 -26.33
CA MET A 235 14.33 -5.21 -26.01
C MET A 235 15.10 -6.49 -26.36
N GLY A 236 14.42 -7.53 -26.89
CA GLY A 236 15.05 -8.84 -27.14
C GLY A 236 15.49 -9.57 -25.87
N LEU A 237 14.84 -9.30 -24.73
CA LEU A 237 15.11 -9.93 -23.44
C LEU A 237 14.17 -11.11 -23.19
N GLY A 238 14.68 -12.14 -22.51
CA GLY A 238 13.92 -13.32 -22.10
C GLY A 238 14.43 -14.60 -22.76
N LYS A 239 13.68 -15.69 -22.60
CA LYS A 239 13.96 -16.99 -23.21
C LYS A 239 12.67 -17.55 -23.79
N ASP A 240 12.67 -17.82 -25.08
CA ASP A 240 11.56 -18.51 -25.73
C ASP A 240 11.47 -19.94 -25.21
N LEU A 241 10.26 -20.36 -24.86
CA LEU A 241 9.96 -21.70 -24.38
C LEU A 241 9.01 -22.35 -25.37
N VAL A 242 9.42 -23.51 -25.88
CA VAL A 242 8.55 -24.33 -26.71
C VAL A 242 7.52 -25.00 -25.81
N VAL A 243 6.25 -24.63 -25.98
CA VAL A 243 5.15 -25.22 -25.19
C VAL A 243 4.81 -26.62 -25.70
N TRP A 244 4.83 -26.81 -27.03
CA TRP A 244 4.61 -28.09 -27.69
C TRP A 244 5.45 -28.09 -28.98
N ASN A 245 6.14 -29.20 -29.27
CA ASN A 245 6.80 -29.36 -30.58
C ASN A 245 5.78 -29.69 -31.67
N GLU A 246 4.73 -30.41 -31.30
CA GLU A 246 3.60 -30.78 -32.16
C GLU A 246 2.30 -30.64 -31.37
N PRO A 247 1.20 -30.16 -31.97
CA PRO A 247 -0.09 -30.12 -31.29
C PRO A 247 -0.60 -31.55 -31.07
N GLN A 248 -0.87 -31.95 -29.82
CA GLN A 248 -1.35 -33.32 -29.53
C GLN A 248 -2.82 -33.59 -29.90
N TRP A 249 -3.55 -32.58 -30.35
CA TRP A 249 -5.00 -32.67 -30.59
C TRP A 249 -5.38 -32.41 -32.06
N PHE A 250 -4.40 -32.42 -32.97
CA PHE A 250 -4.59 -32.41 -34.42
C PHE A 250 -3.72 -33.47 -35.08
#